data_AF-A0A348ZE20-F1
#
_entry.id   AF-A0A348ZE20-F1
#
_cell.length_a   1.000
_cell.length_b   1.000
_cell.length_c   1.000
_cell.angle_alpha   90.00
_cell.angle_beta   90.00
_cell.angle_gamma   90.00
#
_symmetry.space_group_name_H-M   'P 1'
#
loop_
_entity.id
_entity.type
_entity.pdbx_description
1 polymer ?
#
loop_
_entity_poly.entity_id
_entity_poly.type
_entity_poly.pdbx_seq_one_letter_code
_entity_poly.pdbx_strand_id
1 'polypeptide(L)' 'MNLLGLNISSTDSNVPMSLGIPAITLSGGGDGGGAHSPDEWFSPVDSHLGPQTVFLTILALAGIEGVADPILEQRDD' A
#
# COMPACT_ATOMS: atom_id res chain seq x y z
N MET A 1 6.00 -14.21 2.08
CA MET A 1 5.86 -12.87 2.68
C MET A 1 5.81 -13.01 4.19
N ASN A 2 6.74 -12.38 4.90
CA ASN A 2 6.57 -12.13 6.33
C ASN A 2 5.69 -10.87 6.45
N LEU A 3 4.57 -10.94 7.19
CA LEU A 3 3.59 -9.85 7.31
C LEU A 3 4.06 -8.80 8.32
N LEU A 4 5.25 -8.23 8.12
CA LEU A 4 5.90 -7.29 9.05
C LEU A 4 5.39 -5.83 8.94
N GLY A 5 4.25 -5.59 8.28
CA GLY A 5 3.77 -4.24 7.95
C GLY A 5 2.50 -3.77 8.66
N LEU A 6 1.89 -4.58 9.54
CA LEU A 6 0.63 -4.22 10.17
C LEU A 6 0.87 -3.30 11.37
N ASN A 7 0.48 -2.03 11.22
CA ASN A 7 0.62 -0.99 12.24
C ASN A 7 -0.74 -0.40 12.60
N ILE A 8 -0.87 0.09 13.83
CA ILE A 8 -2.06 0.82 14.29
C ILE A 8 -1.81 2.30 14.04
N SER A 9 -2.47 2.86 13.02
CA SER A 9 -2.43 4.29 12.71
C SER A 9 -3.68 4.70 11.91
N SER A 10 -3.98 5.99 11.88
CA SER A 10 -4.96 6.58 10.97
C SER A 10 -4.26 6.96 9.65
N THR A 11 -4.95 6.75 8.53
CA THR A 11 -4.43 7.12 7.19
C THR A 11 -5.57 7.69 6.34
N ASP A 12 -5.23 8.29 5.20
CA ASP A 12 -6.24 8.84 4.28
C ASP A 12 -7.17 7.77 3.69
N SER A 13 -6.79 6.49 3.74
CA SER A 13 -7.66 5.36 3.39
C SER A 13 -8.96 5.32 4.20
N ASN A 14 -9.01 5.98 5.36
CA ASN A 14 -10.24 6.10 6.16
C ASN A 14 -11.37 6.82 5.41
N VAL A 15 -11.05 7.80 4.55
CA VAL A 15 -12.06 8.58 3.83
C VAL A 15 -12.80 7.71 2.79
N PRO A 16 -12.14 7.03 1.83
CA PRO A 16 -12.82 6.11 0.92
C PRO A 16 -13.59 5.00 1.65
N MET A 17 -13.01 4.41 2.71
CA MET A 17 -13.67 3.36 3.48
C MET A 17 -15.00 3.84 4.09
N SER A 18 -15.04 5.06 4.62
CA SER A 18 -16.28 5.67 5.15
C SER A 18 -17.36 5.90 4.09
N LEU A 19 -16.96 5.99 2.81
CA LEU A 19 -17.85 6.11 1.66
C LEU A 19 -18.20 4.75 1.03
N GLY A 20 -17.84 3.64 1.67
CA GLY A 20 -18.08 2.29 1.17
C GLY A 20 -17.17 1.86 0.02
N ILE A 21 -16.05 2.57 -0.19
CA ILE A 21 -15.04 2.23 -1.19
C ILE A 21 -13.91 1.45 -0.50
N PRO A 22 -13.61 0.20 -0.91
CA PRO A 22 -12.47 -0.53 -0.37
C PRO A 22 -11.16 0.23 -0.59
N ALA A 23 -10.37 0.42 0.48
CA ALA A 23 -9.07 1.10 0.41
C ALA A 23 -8.09 0.51 1.42
N ILE A 24 -6.81 0.55 1.08
CA ILE A 24 -5.70 0.11 1.93
C ILE A 24 -4.53 1.10 1.81
N THR A 25 -3.72 1.19 2.87
CA THR A 25 -2.46 1.94 2.84
C THR A 25 -1.30 0.95 2.81
N LEU A 26 -0.43 1.07 1.81
CA LEU A 26 0.75 0.22 1.65
C LEU A 26 2.02 1.00 2.07
N SER A 27 2.96 0.30 2.71
CA SER A 27 4.23 0.89 3.10
C SER A 27 5.12 1.17 1.89
N GLY A 28 5.92 2.24 1.98
CA GLY A 28 6.99 2.55 1.03
C GLY A 28 8.23 1.64 1.17
N GLY A 29 8.21 0.65 2.07
CA GLY A 29 9.37 -0.18 2.38
C GLY A 29 10.38 0.54 3.28
N GLY A 30 11.50 -0.13 3.57
CA GLY A 30 12.45 0.36 4.55
C GLY A 30 12.02 0.04 5.97
N ASP A 31 12.81 0.53 6.92
CA ASP A 31 12.51 0.47 8.34
C ASP A 31 12.49 1.89 8.91
N GLY A 32 11.71 2.11 9.96
CA GLY A 32 11.55 3.43 10.54
C GLY A 32 10.80 3.38 11.85
N GLY A 33 10.91 4.45 12.62
CA GLY A 33 10.30 4.50 13.93
C GLY A 33 10.29 5.91 14.51
N GLY A 34 9.66 6.03 15.69
CA GLY A 34 9.58 7.31 16.38
C GLY A 34 8.72 8.35 15.67
N ALA A 35 7.77 7.92 14.84
CA ALA A 35 6.84 8.83 14.16
C ALA A 35 6.22 9.80 15.17
N HIS A 36 6.28 11.11 14.87
CA HIS A 36 5.87 12.19 15.76
C HIS A 36 6.79 12.43 16.98
N SER A 37 8.09 12.15 16.87
CA SER A 37 9.08 12.47 17.91
C SER A 37 10.35 13.12 17.32
N PRO A 38 11.17 13.84 18.11
CA PRO A 38 12.47 14.35 17.66
C PRO A 38 13.44 13.25 17.20
N ASP A 39 13.23 12.03 17.69
CA ASP A 39 13.98 10.84 17.35
C ASP A 39 13.35 10.07 16.17
N GLU A 40 12.48 10.70 15.37
CA GLU A 40 11.94 10.09 14.15
C GLU A 40 13.06 9.76 13.16
N TRP A 41 13.06 8.53 12.65
CA TRP A 41 14.12 8.05 11.76
C TRP A 41 13.60 7.11 10.68
N PHE A 42 14.39 7.01 9.61
CA PHE A 42 14.18 6.09 8.50
C PHE A 42 15.51 5.47 8.07
N SER A 43 15.48 4.16 7.80
CA SER A 43 16.57 3.38 7.25
C SER A 43 16.11 2.71 5.96
N PRO A 44 16.76 2.96 4.81
CA PRO A 44 16.31 2.48 3.51
C PRO A 44 16.63 0.98 3.25
N VAL A 45 16.73 0.16 4.30
CA VAL A 45 17.01 -1.29 4.17
C VAL A 45 15.90 -1.92 3.34
N ASP A 46 16.25 -2.44 2.17
CA ASP A 46 15.33 -3.04 1.21
C ASP A 46 14.12 -2.15 0.84
N SER A 47 14.26 -0.82 0.92
CA SER A 47 13.16 0.10 0.65
C SER A 47 12.58 0.00 -0.76
N HIS A 48 13.38 -0.44 -1.73
CA HIS A 48 12.95 -0.70 -3.10
C HIS A 48 11.80 -1.72 -3.20
N LEU A 49 11.64 -2.62 -2.22
CA LEU A 49 10.55 -3.60 -2.20
C LEU A 49 9.17 -2.96 -2.00
N GLY A 50 9.10 -1.79 -1.35
CA GLY A 50 7.85 -1.07 -1.16
C GLY A 50 7.24 -0.58 -2.47
N PRO A 51 7.94 0.26 -3.26
CA PRO A 51 7.49 0.69 -4.58
C PRO A 51 7.22 -0.49 -5.53
N GLN A 52 8.01 -1.56 -5.48
CA GLN A 52 7.75 -2.77 -6.27
C GLN A 52 6.44 -3.44 -5.87
N THR A 53 6.15 -3.56 -4.57
CA THR A 53 4.89 -4.12 -4.06
C THR A 53 3.70 -3.26 -4.47
N VAL A 54 3.81 -1.93 -4.33
CA VAL A 54 2.77 -0.99 -4.77
C VAL A 54 2.52 -1.12 -6.27
N PHE A 55 3.58 -1.14 -7.08
CA PHE A 55 3.46 -1.26 -8.53
C PHE A 55 2.82 -2.58 -8.94
N LEU A 56 3.27 -3.71 -8.39
CA LEU A 56 2.69 -5.02 -8.69
C LEU A 56 1.23 -5.12 -8.22
N THR A 57 0.86 -4.48 -7.11
CA THR A 57 -0.53 -4.41 -6.66
C THR A 57 -1.39 -3.65 -7.65
N ILE A 58 -0.92 -2.50 -8.16
CA ILE A 58 -1.62 -1.72 -9.18
C ILE A 58 -1.79 -2.54 -10.46
N LEU A 59 -0.72 -3.19 -10.95
CA LEU A 59 -0.80 -4.01 -12.15
C LEU A 59 -1.74 -5.21 -11.99
N ALA A 60 -1.78 -5.83 -10.81
CA ALA A 60 -2.72 -6.91 -10.54
C ALA A 60 -4.17 -6.40 -10.59
N LEU A 61 -4.45 -5.27 -9.93
CA LEU A 61 -5.78 -4.67 -9.89
C LEU A 61 -6.24 -4.18 -11.27
N ALA A 62 -5.40 -3.43 -11.98
CA ALA A 62 -5.74 -2.80 -13.25
C ALA A 62 -5.54 -3.70 -14.48
N GLY A 63 -4.82 -4.82 -14.34
CA GLY A 63 -4.41 -5.66 -15.45
C GLY A 63 -3.26 -5.06 -16.26
N ILE A 64 -2.80 -5.82 -17.25
CA ILE A 64 -1.77 -5.44 -18.20
C ILE A 64 -2.24 -5.84 -19.60
N GLU A 65 -2.40 -4.86 -20.49
CA GLU A 65 -2.88 -5.09 -21.85
C GLU A 65 -2.06 -6.17 -22.58
N GLY A 66 -2.74 -7.18 -23.11
CA GLY A 66 -2.13 -8.30 -23.82
C GLY A 66 -1.35 -9.29 -22.95
N VAL A 67 -1.37 -9.13 -21.63
CA VAL A 67 -0.58 -9.97 -20.69
C VAL A 67 -1.45 -10.55 -19.57
N ALA A 68 -2.28 -9.75 -18.91
CA ALA A 68 -3.11 -10.20 -17.78
C ALA A 68 -4.39 -9.38 -17.66
N ASP A 69 -5.53 -10.05 -17.45
CA ASP A 69 -6.79 -9.39 -17.15
C ASP A 69 -6.75 -8.74 -15.74
N PRO A 70 -7.47 -7.62 -15.51
CA PRO A 70 -7.60 -7.01 -14.19
C PRO A 70 -8.30 -7.94 -13.20
N ILE A 71 -7.84 -7.98 -11.94
CA ILE A 71 -8.58 -8.65 -10.86
C ILE A 71 -9.57 -7.72 -10.17
N LEU A 72 -9.47 -6.39 -10.37
CA LEU A 72 -10.42 -5.45 -9.81
C LEU A 72 -11.70 -5.49 -10.66
N GLU A 73 -12.79 -5.94 -10.05
CA GLU A 73 -14.11 -5.92 -10.67
C GLU A 73 -14.53 -4.48 -10.95
N GLN A 74 -15.09 -4.25 -12.13
CA GLN A 74 -15.74 -2.97 -12.43
C GLN A 74 -16.96 -2.85 -11.52
N ARG A 75 -17.10 -1.69 -10.87
CA ARG A 75 -18.33 -1.42 -10.13
C ARG A 75 -19.46 -1.21 -11.14
N ASP A 76 -20.55 -1.93 -10.93
CA ASP A 76 -21.82 -1.65 -11.58
C ASP A 76 -22.47 -0.48 -10.83
N ASP A 77 -22.22 0.74 -11.27
CA ASP A 77 -22.95 1.94 -10.83
C ASP A 77 -23.96 2.44 -11.87
#